data_AF-A0A6H5J4K3-F1
#
_entry.id   AF-A0A6H5J4K3-F1
#
_cell.length_a   1.000
_cell.length_b   1.000
_cell.length_c   1.000
_cell.angle_alpha   90.00
_cell.angle_beta   90.00
_cell.angle_gamma   90.00
#
_symmetry.space_group_name_H-M   'P 1'
#
loop_
_entity.id
_entity.type
_entity.pdbx_description
1 polymer ?
#
loop_
_entity_poly.entity_id
_entity_poly.type
_entity_poly.pdbx_seq_one_letter_code
_entity_poly.pdbx_strand_id
1 'polypeptide(L)'
;MDQVLNWPFKLKLASFVTKSRATAKSTSRKLKAPRHAHESCSLDTRIRPSAAGSENEGSNESPDHRINEAAATTIEDVTTTPSAAPTKLLSEDATSANIESDEDSGYLNASDNSLSADDVATCETSIKSRSSSDEETKQQHNDKQPSDDSSGSNSNDEENSAGSSSSSWRLDVPSKVETMSDDKLVEMLKSLGEEFEKLPEQVDRRKWAKSRVAELFGETLTQPLLDVAAGHLIDGDSGISMDQRPDWLDPDKFRRGQIFARDYQFGISYAELISLFMVFSFEEGLKPLIMTSQSGTPFTAFKRYLSTGCRVQSWYTSDPWTKGTQAYRDMKAVRMMHAAVRKRIEATTIPEYEAKTRIDDAWCPTLNVIRRDFQSTCPAPAPGQCPYMVVSKYPELRGKKLSQGEMASTQFAFVGLVVLNPKFFGIHASDEDLEAFCHTWRGIGYLLGIEDEFNYCRGTLADVKQRTIDFIEYWVKPNFRQITPECEHMMRCVVEGLQYYFPGSTYETCILDLASVLNLHMPRLYNSLSYQAWIRHNVI
;
A
#
# COMPACT_ATOMS: atom_id res chain seq x y z
N MET A 1 -10.64 -38.73 8.23
CA MET A 1 -9.20 -39.04 8.02
C MET A 1 -8.30 -38.34 9.08
N ASP A 2 -8.55 -38.52 10.39
CA ASP A 2 -8.53 -37.35 11.31
C ASP A 2 -7.49 -37.33 12.46
N GLN A 3 -6.37 -38.08 12.36
CA GLN A 3 -5.39 -38.16 13.48
C GLN A 3 -3.97 -37.63 13.19
N VAL A 4 -3.70 -37.02 12.04
CA VAL A 4 -2.33 -36.59 11.66
C VAL A 4 -2.04 -35.11 11.99
N LEU A 5 -3.04 -34.23 11.99
CA LEU A 5 -2.81 -32.77 12.02
C LEU A 5 -2.53 -32.16 13.42
N ASN A 6 -2.81 -32.86 14.52
CA ASN A 6 -2.90 -32.23 15.85
C ASN A 6 -1.62 -32.32 16.74
N TRP A 7 -0.53 -32.94 16.25
CA TRP A 7 0.66 -33.23 17.06
C TRP A 7 1.90 -32.31 16.93
N PRO A 8 2.23 -31.68 15.76
CA PRO A 8 3.48 -30.93 15.65
C PRO A 8 3.42 -29.50 16.25
N PHE A 9 2.23 -28.91 16.38
CA PHE A 9 2.07 -27.49 16.73
C PHE A 9 2.42 -27.17 18.20
N LYS A 10 1.92 -27.98 19.15
CA LYS A 10 2.05 -27.72 20.60
C LYS A 10 3.51 -27.73 21.09
N LEU A 11 4.37 -28.53 20.46
CA LEU A 11 5.78 -28.68 20.86
C LEU A 11 6.66 -27.46 20.50
N LYS A 12 6.40 -26.79 19.36
CA LYS A 12 7.20 -25.62 18.95
C LYS A 12 6.93 -24.40 19.83
N LEU A 13 5.66 -24.13 20.17
CA LEU A 13 5.28 -22.96 20.97
C LEU A 13 5.85 -23.04 22.41
N ALA A 14 5.75 -24.22 23.05
CA ALA A 14 6.30 -24.45 24.39
C ALA A 14 7.83 -24.29 24.45
N SER A 15 8.54 -24.69 23.39
CA SER A 15 10.00 -24.53 23.27
C SER A 15 10.43 -23.05 23.20
N PHE A 16 9.63 -22.20 22.56
CA PHE A 16 9.95 -20.78 22.41
C PHE A 16 9.76 -20.00 23.72
N VAL A 17 8.64 -20.21 24.42
CA VAL A 17 8.33 -19.57 25.71
C VAL A 17 9.33 -19.94 26.80
N THR A 18 9.79 -21.20 26.83
CA THR A 18 10.80 -21.66 27.80
C THR A 18 12.18 -21.10 27.52
N LYS A 19 12.63 -21.02 26.25
CA LYS A 19 13.91 -20.37 25.90
C LYS A 19 13.93 -18.89 26.25
N SER A 20 12.88 -18.13 25.93
CA SER A 20 12.83 -16.69 26.19
C SER A 20 12.86 -16.35 27.69
N ARG A 21 12.22 -17.18 28.54
CA ARG A 21 12.33 -17.07 30.01
C ARG A 21 13.70 -17.44 30.58
N ALA A 22 14.53 -18.20 29.86
CA ALA A 22 15.87 -18.58 30.32
C ALA A 22 16.89 -17.45 30.12
N THR A 23 16.92 -16.82 28.93
CA THR A 23 17.81 -15.68 28.65
C THR A 23 17.51 -14.48 29.56
N ALA A 24 16.22 -14.17 29.79
CA ALA A 24 15.80 -13.06 30.65
C ALA A 24 16.25 -13.17 32.12
N LYS A 25 16.62 -14.37 32.61
CA LYS A 25 17.16 -14.57 33.97
C LYS A 25 18.69 -14.54 34.05
N SER A 26 19.40 -14.50 32.92
CA SER A 26 20.87 -14.62 32.89
C SER A 26 21.62 -13.30 32.96
N THR A 27 20.99 -12.17 32.63
CA THR A 27 21.67 -10.86 32.46
C THR A 27 21.68 -9.97 33.71
N SER A 28 21.10 -10.40 34.83
CA SER A 28 21.07 -9.65 36.09
C SER A 28 22.17 -10.08 37.06
N ARG A 29 23.44 -9.77 36.75
CA ARG A 29 24.55 -9.82 37.72
C ARG A 29 25.68 -8.82 37.39
N LYS A 30 25.92 -7.92 38.35
CA LYS A 30 26.86 -6.79 38.38
C LYS A 30 28.22 -7.05 37.69
N LEU A 31 28.63 -6.15 36.79
CA LEU A 31 30.03 -5.95 36.40
C LEU A 31 30.59 -4.70 37.10
N LYS A 32 31.76 -4.84 37.73
CA LYS A 32 32.60 -3.75 38.25
C LYS A 32 33.70 -3.46 37.24
N ALA A 33 34.05 -2.19 37.03
CA ALA A 33 35.23 -1.81 36.28
C ALA A 33 36.52 -1.96 37.12
N PRO A 34 37.62 -2.49 36.55
CA PRO A 34 38.99 -2.30 37.04
C PRO A 34 39.76 -1.24 36.22
N ARG A 35 40.94 -0.85 36.69
CA ARG A 35 41.81 0.20 36.11
C ARG A 35 42.94 -0.38 35.23
N HIS A 36 43.65 0.52 34.54
CA HIS A 36 44.88 0.28 33.78
C HIS A 36 45.93 -0.61 34.46
N ALA A 37 46.70 -1.32 33.63
CA ALA A 37 48.12 -1.58 33.83
C ALA A 37 48.85 -1.38 32.47
N HIS A 38 50.13 -1.04 32.51
CA HIS A 38 51.00 -1.06 31.33
C HIS A 38 51.47 -2.49 31.04
N GLU A 39 51.73 -2.81 29.78
CA GLU A 39 53.08 -3.27 29.39
C GLU A 39 53.31 -3.10 27.88
N SER A 40 54.56 -3.25 27.45
CA SER A 40 55.05 -2.79 26.14
C SER A 40 55.57 -3.91 25.25
N CYS A 41 55.40 -3.74 23.94
CA CYS A 41 56.31 -4.32 22.96
C CYS A 41 56.40 -3.37 21.76
N SER A 42 57.62 -3.08 21.32
CA SER A 42 57.89 -2.32 20.10
C SER A 42 58.70 -3.18 19.14
N LEU A 43 58.52 -2.94 17.85
CA LEU A 43 59.59 -3.10 16.87
C LEU A 43 59.37 -2.04 15.79
N ASP A 44 60.42 -1.26 15.52
CA ASP A 44 60.42 -0.10 14.62
C ASP A 44 61.28 -0.42 13.40
N THR A 45 60.86 0.02 12.21
CA THR A 45 61.80 0.29 11.11
C THR A 45 61.18 1.25 10.09
N ARG A 46 61.38 2.55 10.28
CA ARG A 46 61.24 3.55 9.21
C ARG A 46 62.37 3.40 8.19
N ILE A 47 62.07 3.48 6.88
CA ILE A 47 62.91 4.20 5.91
C ILE A 47 62.02 5.07 4.99
N ARG A 48 62.52 6.28 4.71
CA ARG A 48 62.06 7.36 3.81
C ARG A 48 63.36 8.11 3.40
N PRO A 49 63.37 9.13 2.50
CA PRO A 49 62.54 9.41 1.31
C PRO A 49 63.42 9.82 0.08
N SER A 50 62.81 10.21 -1.05
CA SER A 50 63.25 11.32 -1.95
C SER A 50 62.14 11.59 -2.99
N ALA A 51 61.67 12.78 -3.38
CA ALA A 51 62.07 14.21 -3.27
C ALA A 51 62.71 14.83 -4.54
N ALA A 52 62.50 16.15 -4.72
CA ALA A 52 62.71 17.01 -5.90
C ALA A 52 61.79 16.69 -7.12
N GLY A 53 61.40 17.63 -7.99
CA GLY A 53 61.59 19.09 -8.09
C GLY A 53 61.02 19.58 -9.47
N SER A 54 60.82 20.85 -9.81
CA SER A 54 61.06 22.14 -9.12
C SER A 54 60.50 23.31 -9.98
N GLU A 55 60.02 24.40 -9.35
CA GLU A 55 60.14 25.85 -9.77
C GLU A 55 59.62 26.30 -11.17
N ASN A 56 59.19 27.54 -11.47
CA ASN A 56 58.88 28.82 -10.77
C ASN A 56 57.99 29.67 -11.74
N GLU A 57 57.50 30.92 -11.57
CA GLU A 57 57.53 32.05 -10.59
C GLU A 57 56.25 32.92 -10.86
N GLY A 58 55.92 34.07 -10.26
CA GLY A 58 56.54 34.89 -9.21
C GLY A 58 56.00 36.35 -9.18
N SER A 59 55.63 36.87 -7.99
CA SER A 59 55.22 38.27 -7.69
C SER A 59 53.89 38.78 -8.31
N ASN A 60 53.16 39.78 -7.78
CA ASN A 60 53.36 40.58 -6.56
C ASN A 60 52.04 41.08 -5.90
N GLU A 61 52.10 41.35 -4.58
CA GLU A 61 51.27 42.29 -3.79
C GLU A 61 49.73 42.10 -3.60
N SER A 62 49.18 42.85 -2.65
CA SER A 62 47.97 42.60 -1.83
C SER A 62 47.33 43.95 -1.40
N PRO A 63 46.24 44.03 -0.59
CA PRO A 63 45.19 43.05 -0.24
C PRO A 63 43.74 43.63 -0.41
N ASP A 64 42.67 42.91 -0.05
CA ASP A 64 41.92 43.14 1.23
C ASP A 64 40.70 42.20 1.46
N HIS A 65 40.22 42.19 2.71
CA HIS A 65 38.87 41.89 3.22
C HIS A 65 38.28 40.45 3.23
N ARG A 66 38.80 39.66 4.20
CA ARG A 66 38.09 38.96 5.31
C ARG A 66 36.97 37.92 5.06
N ILE A 67 36.99 36.90 5.93
CA ILE A 67 36.07 35.75 6.06
C ILE A 67 35.75 35.50 7.56
N ASN A 68 34.64 34.79 7.82
CA ASN A 68 34.23 34.06 9.04
C ASN A 68 33.65 34.75 10.32
N GLU A 69 32.37 34.41 10.55
CA GLU A 69 31.81 33.58 11.64
C GLU A 69 31.89 33.92 13.16
N ALA A 70 30.77 33.59 13.81
CA ALA A 70 30.57 33.00 15.15
C ALA A 70 30.85 33.80 16.45
N ALA A 71 29.77 34.03 17.22
CA ALA A 71 29.70 33.85 18.68
C ALA A 71 28.22 33.80 19.15
N ALA A 72 27.98 33.33 20.38
CA ALA A 72 26.67 33.33 21.06
C ALA A 72 26.84 33.68 22.55
N THR A 73 25.73 33.84 23.29
CA THR A 73 25.63 33.93 24.78
C THR A 73 26.25 35.21 25.42
N THR A 74 25.72 35.86 26.49
CA THR A 74 24.53 35.61 27.37
C THR A 74 24.21 36.85 28.28
N ILE A 75 23.00 36.85 28.89
CA ILE A 75 22.67 37.31 30.28
C ILE A 75 22.40 38.82 30.62
N GLU A 76 21.45 39.03 31.55
CA GLU A 76 21.08 40.21 32.40
C GLU A 76 20.56 41.54 31.76
N ASP A 77 19.68 42.36 32.38
CA ASP A 77 18.51 42.13 33.28
C ASP A 77 17.63 43.43 33.46
N VAL A 78 16.44 43.27 34.08
CA VAL A 78 15.76 44.19 35.04
C VAL A 78 15.10 45.54 34.61
N THR A 79 13.76 45.57 34.74
CA THR A 79 12.84 46.73 35.03
C THR A 79 12.64 47.86 33.97
N THR A 80 11.55 48.66 33.94
CA THR A 80 10.44 48.90 34.90
C THR A 80 9.09 49.22 34.22
N THR A 81 7.97 49.02 34.93
CA THR A 81 6.59 49.50 34.65
C THR A 81 6.37 50.94 35.22
N PRO A 82 5.17 51.62 35.21
CA PRO A 82 3.78 51.18 34.94
C PRO A 82 2.85 52.20 34.22
N SER A 83 1.51 52.05 34.39
CA SER A 83 0.39 53.00 34.12
C SER A 83 -0.34 52.83 32.76
N ALA A 84 -1.67 52.92 32.61
CA ALA A 84 -2.83 52.73 33.51
C ALA A 84 -4.13 52.59 32.67
N ALA A 85 -5.22 52.03 33.23
CA ALA A 85 -6.54 51.90 32.57
C ALA A 85 -7.45 53.13 32.83
N PRO A 86 -8.62 53.26 32.14
CA PRO A 86 -9.84 52.70 32.75
C PRO A 86 -10.95 52.15 31.80
N THR A 87 -11.30 50.89 32.05
CA THR A 87 -12.63 50.21 32.12
C THR A 87 -13.95 50.98 31.83
N LYS A 88 -14.90 50.33 31.11
CA LYS A 88 -16.38 50.13 31.36
C LYS A 88 -17.17 49.89 30.04
N LEU A 89 -18.31 49.16 29.91
CA LEU A 89 -19.24 48.44 30.83
C LEU A 89 -20.00 47.28 30.11
N LEU A 90 -20.04 46.10 30.75
CA LEU A 90 -21.11 45.07 30.99
C LEU A 90 -22.34 44.80 30.08
N SER A 91 -22.54 43.49 29.78
CA SER A 91 -23.70 42.58 30.13
C SER A 91 -23.23 41.13 29.80
N GLU A 92 -23.46 40.01 30.53
CA GLU A 92 -24.63 39.44 31.26
C GLU A 92 -25.77 39.04 30.29
N ASP A 93 -26.24 37.79 30.16
CA ASP A 93 -26.15 36.56 31.00
C ASP A 93 -25.86 35.25 30.21
N ALA A 94 -25.33 34.22 30.89
CA ALA A 94 -25.69 32.80 30.68
C ALA A 94 -25.10 31.91 31.81
N THR A 95 -25.87 30.96 32.35
CA THR A 95 -25.45 30.08 33.46
C THR A 95 -24.82 28.76 32.99
N SER A 96 -24.00 28.18 33.88
CA SER A 96 -23.22 26.96 33.68
C SER A 96 -24.05 25.67 33.52
N ALA A 97 -23.60 24.80 32.61
CA ALA A 97 -23.77 23.35 32.71
C ALA A 97 -22.44 22.66 32.38
N ASN A 98 -22.09 21.58 33.09
CA ASN A 98 -20.79 20.94 32.95
C ASN A 98 -20.66 20.20 31.61
N ILE A 99 -19.47 20.29 31.01
CA ILE A 99 -18.97 19.30 30.06
C ILE A 99 -17.71 18.72 30.69
N GLU A 100 -17.75 17.43 31.03
CA GLU A 100 -16.56 16.70 31.46
C GLU A 100 -15.63 16.51 30.25
N SER A 101 -14.36 16.91 30.40
CA SER A 101 -13.36 16.80 29.36
C SER A 101 -12.61 15.47 29.48
N ASP A 102 -13.05 14.47 28.71
CA ASP A 102 -12.33 13.20 28.57
C ASP A 102 -10.97 13.43 27.87
N GLU A 103 -9.90 13.51 28.67
CA GLU A 103 -8.53 13.55 28.18
C GLU A 103 -8.05 12.16 27.73
N ASP A 104 -8.47 11.69 26.54
CA ASP A 104 -7.74 10.64 25.81
C ASP A 104 -7.00 11.22 24.60
N SER A 105 -5.80 11.75 24.88
CA SER A 105 -4.84 12.22 23.88
C SER A 105 -3.60 11.30 23.76
N GLY A 106 -3.71 10.03 24.18
CA GLY A 106 -2.57 9.11 24.28
C GLY A 106 -1.93 8.68 22.95
N TYR A 107 -2.63 8.83 21.82
CA TYR A 107 -2.30 8.16 20.55
C TYR A 107 -1.39 8.93 19.57
N LEU A 108 -0.78 10.06 19.96
CA LEU A 108 -0.04 10.94 19.03
C LEU A 108 1.51 10.96 19.17
N ASN A 109 2.11 10.04 19.93
CA ASN A 109 3.56 9.84 19.93
C ASN A 109 3.99 8.70 18.98
N ALA A 110 4.96 9.00 18.11
CA ALA A 110 5.42 8.08 17.06
C ALA A 110 6.53 7.13 17.56
N SER A 111 6.14 6.04 18.20
CA SER A 111 7.03 4.88 18.44
C SER A 111 6.28 3.54 18.39
N ASP A 112 5.17 3.43 19.11
CA ASP A 112 4.58 2.13 19.47
C ASP A 112 3.21 1.87 18.84
N ASN A 113 3.20 1.68 17.52
CA ASN A 113 2.14 0.90 16.87
C ASN A 113 2.39 -0.60 17.15
N SER A 114 2.33 -0.96 18.43
CA SER A 114 2.41 -2.32 18.93
C SER A 114 1.04 -2.98 18.83
N LEU A 115 1.02 -4.25 18.41
CA LEU A 115 -0.20 -5.06 18.50
C LEU A 115 -0.49 -5.24 19.99
N SER A 116 -1.72 -4.93 20.41
CA SER A 116 -2.17 -5.31 21.74
C SER A 116 -2.24 -6.84 21.83
N ALA A 117 -2.23 -7.39 23.05
CA ALA A 117 -2.48 -8.81 23.23
C ALA A 117 -3.88 -9.21 22.70
N ASP A 118 -4.83 -8.28 22.74
CA ASP A 118 -6.21 -8.46 22.34
C ASP A 118 -6.40 -8.48 20.81
N ASP A 119 -5.60 -7.72 20.04
CA ASP A 119 -5.55 -7.80 18.56
C ASP A 119 -5.19 -9.22 18.10
N VAL A 120 -4.14 -9.80 18.71
CA VAL A 120 -3.67 -11.15 18.41
C VAL A 120 -4.67 -12.19 18.89
N ALA A 121 -5.25 -12.01 20.08
CA ALA A 121 -6.26 -12.91 20.63
C ALA A 121 -7.56 -12.92 19.82
N THR A 122 -7.98 -11.77 19.25
CA THR A 122 -9.18 -11.65 18.39
C THR A 122 -8.99 -12.37 17.05
N CYS A 123 -7.77 -12.32 16.50
CA CYS A 123 -7.41 -13.10 15.31
C CYS A 123 -7.39 -14.61 15.63
N GLU A 124 -6.79 -15.01 16.76
CA GLU A 124 -6.78 -16.41 17.22
C GLU A 124 -8.19 -16.98 17.51
N THR A 125 -9.10 -16.20 18.10
CA THR A 125 -10.48 -16.67 18.39
C THR A 125 -11.30 -16.80 17.12
N SER A 126 -11.10 -15.93 16.13
CA SER A 126 -11.73 -16.04 14.80
C SER A 126 -11.27 -17.28 14.02
N ILE A 127 -10.02 -17.71 14.22
CA ILE A 127 -9.51 -18.97 13.66
C ILE A 127 -10.12 -20.19 14.38
N LYS A 128 -10.30 -20.10 15.71
CA LYS A 128 -10.85 -21.19 16.53
C LYS A 128 -12.36 -21.40 16.34
N SER A 129 -13.15 -20.33 16.22
CA SER A 129 -14.61 -20.44 16.00
C SER A 129 -14.95 -21.17 14.69
N ARG A 130 -14.14 -20.95 13.63
CA ARG A 130 -14.22 -21.68 12.35
C ARG A 130 -13.87 -23.17 12.45
N SER A 131 -13.45 -23.66 13.62
CA SER A 131 -13.21 -25.09 13.88
C SER A 131 -14.22 -25.73 14.84
N SER A 132 -15.21 -24.96 15.32
CA SER A 132 -16.26 -25.41 16.25
C SER A 132 -17.69 -25.18 15.73
N SER A 133 -17.84 -24.75 14.47
CA SER A 133 -19.14 -24.49 13.82
C SER A 133 -19.77 -25.72 13.16
N ASP A 134 -18.99 -26.78 12.95
CA ASP A 134 -19.32 -27.84 11.98
C ASP A 134 -19.99 -29.07 12.64
N GLU A 135 -20.31 -29.00 13.93
CA GLU A 135 -21.11 -29.99 14.66
C GLU A 135 -22.43 -29.40 15.20
N GLU A 136 -23.35 -28.98 14.31
CA GLU A 136 -24.81 -29.15 14.52
C GLU A 136 -25.67 -28.69 13.31
N THR A 137 -25.75 -29.50 12.25
CA THR A 137 -26.97 -29.55 11.40
C THR A 137 -27.19 -30.93 10.79
N LYS A 138 -28.11 -31.71 11.37
CA LYS A 138 -28.67 -32.91 10.72
C LYS A 138 -30.12 -32.61 10.32
N GLN A 139 -30.37 -32.46 9.03
CA GLN A 139 -31.71 -32.58 8.46
C GLN A 139 -31.71 -33.47 7.23
N GLN A 140 -32.85 -34.12 6.99
CA GLN A 140 -32.97 -35.26 6.08
C GLN A 140 -33.23 -34.80 4.64
N HIS A 141 -32.68 -35.55 3.68
CA HIS A 141 -33.18 -35.59 2.32
C HIS A 141 -33.30 -37.05 1.87
N ASN A 142 -34.36 -37.35 1.11
CA ASN A 142 -34.71 -38.71 0.72
C ASN A 142 -34.07 -39.09 -0.62
N ASP A 143 -33.58 -40.33 -0.71
CA ASP A 143 -33.07 -40.90 -1.95
C ASP A 143 -34.13 -41.02 -3.04
N LYS A 144 -33.76 -40.63 -4.26
CA LYS A 144 -34.28 -41.22 -5.51
C LYS A 144 -33.19 -41.23 -6.58
N GLN A 145 -32.72 -42.43 -6.95
CA GLN A 145 -32.07 -42.66 -8.24
C GLN A 145 -33.10 -42.52 -9.38
N PRO A 146 -32.64 -42.50 -10.65
CA PRO A 146 -32.69 -43.78 -11.36
C PRO A 146 -31.48 -44.09 -12.27
N SER A 147 -31.22 -45.40 -12.40
CA SER A 147 -30.68 -46.15 -13.56
C SER A 147 -29.47 -45.62 -14.35
N ASP A 148 -28.40 -46.43 -14.34
CA ASP A 148 -27.46 -46.55 -15.45
C ASP A 148 -28.14 -47.02 -16.75
N ASP A 149 -27.54 -46.73 -17.90
CA ASP A 149 -27.57 -47.61 -19.07
C ASP A 149 -26.26 -47.48 -19.86
N SER A 150 -25.79 -48.54 -20.54
CA SER A 150 -24.36 -48.65 -20.89
C SER A 150 -24.03 -49.22 -22.28
N SER A 151 -23.21 -48.47 -23.05
CA SER A 151 -22.35 -48.94 -24.17
C SER A 151 -21.57 -47.74 -24.75
N GLY A 152 -20.38 -47.89 -25.35
CA GLY A 152 -19.49 -49.06 -25.41
C GLY A 152 -18.44 -48.96 -26.53
N SER A 153 -17.15 -48.87 -26.18
CA SER A 153 -15.99 -48.69 -27.09
C SER A 153 -15.95 -47.33 -27.84
N ASN A 154 -14.81 -46.82 -28.34
CA ASN A 154 -13.48 -47.42 -28.49
C ASN A 154 -12.36 -46.39 -28.19
N SER A 155 -11.11 -46.82 -28.06
CA SER A 155 -9.96 -45.96 -27.66
C SER A 155 -9.12 -45.45 -28.85
N ASN A 156 -8.54 -44.25 -28.72
CA ASN A 156 -7.08 -44.03 -28.62
C ASN A 156 -6.69 -42.53 -28.65
N ASP A 157 -5.75 -42.18 -27.76
CA ASP A 157 -4.64 -41.21 -27.95
C ASP A 157 -4.91 -39.79 -28.49
N GLU A 158 -5.23 -38.84 -27.60
CA GLU A 158 -4.84 -37.42 -27.73
C GLU A 158 -4.16 -36.92 -26.43
N GLU A 159 -3.17 -36.02 -26.56
CA GLU A 159 -2.35 -35.56 -25.44
C GLU A 159 -3.07 -34.49 -24.59
N ASN A 160 -3.15 -34.71 -23.28
CA ASN A 160 -3.79 -33.78 -22.33
C ASN A 160 -2.93 -32.52 -22.08
N SER A 161 -2.95 -31.54 -22.99
CA SER A 161 -2.63 -30.15 -22.64
C SER A 161 -3.86 -29.53 -21.94
N ALA A 162 -3.84 -29.48 -20.61
CA ALA A 162 -4.94 -28.91 -19.82
C ALA A 162 -5.05 -27.39 -20.05
N GLY A 163 -5.86 -27.00 -21.05
CA GLY A 163 -6.09 -25.61 -21.41
C GLY A 163 -6.83 -24.85 -20.32
N SER A 164 -6.10 -24.10 -19.50
CA SER A 164 -6.69 -23.09 -18.61
C SER A 164 -7.54 -22.13 -19.43
N SER A 165 -8.82 -21.99 -19.07
CA SER A 165 -9.74 -21.06 -19.73
C SER A 165 -9.40 -19.63 -19.32
N SER A 166 -8.34 -19.08 -19.90
CA SER A 166 -7.94 -17.68 -19.76
C SER A 166 -9.14 -16.77 -19.99
N SER A 167 -9.48 -15.98 -18.98
CA SER A 167 -10.39 -14.85 -19.10
C SER A 167 -9.70 -13.80 -19.98
N SER A 168 -9.96 -13.85 -21.30
CA SER A 168 -9.38 -12.93 -22.28
C SER A 168 -10.04 -11.55 -22.22
N TRP A 169 -9.89 -10.86 -21.09
CA TRP A 169 -10.22 -9.43 -20.93
C TRP A 169 -9.16 -8.50 -21.52
N ARG A 170 -8.10 -9.04 -22.15
CA ARG A 170 -7.11 -8.28 -22.91
C ARG A 170 -7.82 -7.37 -23.92
N LEU A 171 -7.62 -6.06 -23.79
CA LEU A 171 -7.99 -5.11 -24.83
C LEU A 171 -6.87 -5.00 -25.87
N ASP A 172 -7.24 -4.92 -27.14
CA ASP A 172 -6.35 -4.37 -28.17
C ASP A 172 -6.25 -2.86 -27.96
N VAL A 173 -5.36 -2.47 -27.03
CA VAL A 173 -5.06 -1.07 -26.68
C VAL A 173 -4.60 -0.32 -27.94
N PRO A 174 -5.38 0.66 -28.46
CA PRO A 174 -5.06 1.27 -29.75
C PRO A 174 -3.80 2.13 -29.68
N SER A 175 -2.80 1.82 -30.51
CA SER A 175 -1.60 2.65 -30.74
C SER A 175 -1.91 3.89 -31.59
N LYS A 176 -2.81 4.75 -31.09
CA LYS A 176 -3.33 5.90 -31.83
C LYS A 176 -2.43 7.15 -31.74
N VAL A 177 -1.81 7.44 -32.88
CA VAL A 177 -1.37 8.78 -33.35
C VAL A 177 -0.12 9.35 -32.65
N GLU A 178 0.58 10.24 -33.36
CA GLU A 178 1.98 10.63 -33.13
C GLU A 178 2.16 12.00 -32.42
N THR A 179 3.41 12.30 -32.03
CA THR A 179 4.01 13.64 -31.84
C THR A 179 3.92 14.39 -30.49
N MET A 180 3.47 13.77 -29.39
CA MET A 180 3.84 14.28 -28.05
C MET A 180 5.16 13.66 -27.59
N SER A 181 6.16 14.50 -27.26
CA SER A 181 7.40 14.08 -26.59
C SER A 181 7.23 14.13 -25.07
N ASP A 182 8.13 13.46 -24.35
CA ASP A 182 8.21 13.57 -22.88
C ASP A 182 8.29 15.04 -22.44
N ASP A 183 9.10 15.87 -23.09
CA ASP A 183 9.24 17.30 -22.75
C ASP A 183 7.92 18.07 -22.87
N LYS A 184 7.16 17.87 -23.95
CA LYS A 184 5.82 18.48 -24.12
C LYS A 184 4.85 18.03 -23.03
N LEU A 185 4.91 16.75 -22.65
CA LEU A 185 4.06 16.19 -21.58
C LEU A 185 4.46 16.75 -20.21
N VAL A 186 5.75 16.96 -19.97
CA VAL A 186 6.28 17.63 -18.77
C VAL A 186 5.83 19.09 -18.70
N GLU A 187 5.90 19.85 -19.81
CA GLU A 187 5.39 21.23 -19.90
C GLU A 187 3.87 21.28 -19.67
N MET A 188 3.11 20.37 -20.28
CA MET A 188 1.67 20.28 -20.13
C MET A 188 1.24 19.95 -18.70
N LEU A 189 1.92 19.02 -18.03
CA LEU A 189 1.67 18.67 -16.62
C LEU A 189 2.05 19.81 -15.67
N LYS A 190 3.11 20.57 -15.97
CA LYS A 190 3.47 21.80 -15.22
C LYS A 190 2.40 22.89 -15.37
N SER A 191 1.92 23.13 -16.59
CA SER A 191 0.81 24.07 -16.85
C SER A 191 -0.45 23.64 -16.10
N LEU A 192 -0.84 22.36 -16.16
CA LEU A 192 -2.00 21.83 -15.45
C LEU A 192 -1.94 22.08 -13.93
N GLY A 193 -0.80 21.84 -13.30
CA GLY A 193 -0.59 22.11 -11.87
C GLY A 193 -0.60 23.60 -11.54
N GLU A 194 0.09 24.43 -12.33
CA GLU A 194 0.13 25.88 -12.15
C GLU A 194 -1.24 26.55 -12.36
N GLU A 195 -2.02 26.10 -13.34
CA GLU A 195 -3.38 26.54 -13.57
C GLU A 195 -4.29 26.17 -12.40
N PHE A 196 -4.19 24.92 -11.92
CA PHE A 196 -5.00 24.40 -10.82
C PHE A 196 -4.80 25.18 -9.51
N GLU A 197 -3.54 25.50 -9.16
CA GLU A 197 -3.27 26.27 -7.94
C GLU A 197 -3.62 27.76 -8.04
N LYS A 198 -3.72 28.31 -9.27
CA LYS A 198 -4.17 29.68 -9.52
C LYS A 198 -5.70 29.81 -9.64
N LEU A 199 -6.47 28.73 -9.43
CA LEU A 199 -7.94 28.76 -9.49
C LEU A 199 -8.54 29.63 -8.37
N PRO A 200 -9.42 30.59 -8.69
CA PRO A 200 -10.20 31.33 -7.69
C PRO A 200 -11.08 30.41 -6.84
N GLU A 201 -11.28 30.76 -5.57
CA GLU A 201 -12.02 29.95 -4.58
C GLU A 201 -13.46 29.60 -5.01
N GLN A 202 -14.12 30.48 -5.78
CA GLN A 202 -15.47 30.27 -6.29
C GLN A 202 -15.56 29.29 -7.48
N VAL A 203 -14.43 28.78 -7.99
CA VAL A 203 -14.42 27.78 -9.06
C VAL A 203 -14.51 26.38 -8.45
N ASP A 204 -15.46 25.58 -8.96
CA ASP A 204 -15.50 24.15 -8.67
C ASP A 204 -14.24 23.45 -9.21
N ARG A 205 -13.29 23.21 -8.30
CA ARG A 205 -12.00 22.57 -8.60
C ARG A 205 -12.14 21.12 -9.07
N ARG A 206 -13.23 20.39 -8.74
CA ARG A 206 -13.47 19.01 -9.25
C ARG A 206 -13.90 19.07 -10.71
N LYS A 207 -14.94 19.87 -10.99
CA LYS A 207 -15.45 20.06 -12.36
C LYS A 207 -14.40 20.67 -13.29
N TRP A 208 -13.59 21.61 -12.80
CA TRP A 208 -12.45 22.13 -13.57
C TRP A 208 -11.42 21.04 -13.84
N ALA A 209 -10.99 20.28 -12.82
CA ALA A 209 -9.99 19.22 -12.97
C ALA A 209 -10.43 18.17 -14.01
N LYS A 210 -11.68 17.72 -13.94
CA LYS A 210 -12.25 16.79 -14.94
C LYS A 210 -12.31 17.40 -16.34
N SER A 211 -12.78 18.64 -16.48
CA SER A 211 -12.85 19.30 -17.79
C SER A 211 -11.47 19.48 -18.41
N ARG A 212 -10.46 19.88 -17.62
CA ARG A 212 -9.09 20.13 -18.11
C ARG A 212 -8.34 18.83 -18.41
N VAL A 213 -8.48 17.80 -17.56
CA VAL A 213 -7.88 16.48 -17.84
C VAL A 213 -8.54 15.81 -19.06
N ALA A 214 -9.85 15.97 -19.27
CA ALA A 214 -10.52 15.50 -20.48
C ALA A 214 -10.06 16.26 -21.75
N GLU A 215 -9.80 17.56 -21.66
CA GLU A 215 -9.22 18.35 -22.76
C GLU A 215 -7.81 17.89 -23.13
N LEU A 216 -6.95 17.65 -22.13
CA LEU A 216 -5.53 17.33 -22.35
C LEU A 216 -5.25 15.85 -22.68
N PHE A 217 -6.12 14.92 -22.25
CA PHE A 217 -5.88 13.48 -22.36
C PHE A 217 -7.04 12.68 -22.98
N GLY A 218 -8.14 13.32 -23.39
CA GLY A 218 -9.35 12.65 -23.88
C GLY A 218 -9.18 11.83 -25.17
N GLU A 219 -8.12 12.06 -25.94
CA GLU A 219 -7.76 11.23 -27.10
C GLU A 219 -6.89 10.01 -26.73
N THR A 220 -6.28 10.01 -25.54
CA THR A 220 -5.28 9.02 -25.09
C THR A 220 -5.77 8.11 -23.97
N LEU A 221 -6.70 8.56 -23.14
CA LEU A 221 -7.25 7.86 -21.97
C LEU A 221 -8.75 7.61 -22.11
N THR A 222 -9.23 6.51 -21.52
CA THR A 222 -10.67 6.23 -21.41
C THR A 222 -11.32 7.07 -20.30
N GLN A 223 -12.64 7.31 -20.36
CA GLN A 223 -13.33 8.11 -19.34
C GLN A 223 -13.13 7.62 -17.89
N PRO A 224 -13.12 6.29 -17.58
CA PRO A 224 -12.81 5.82 -16.23
C PRO A 224 -11.42 6.22 -15.73
N LEU A 225 -10.45 6.37 -16.63
CA LEU A 225 -9.08 6.82 -16.33
C LEU A 225 -8.97 8.35 -16.23
N LEU A 226 -9.67 9.10 -17.09
CA LEU A 226 -9.76 10.57 -17.00
C LEU A 226 -10.25 11.01 -15.62
N ASP A 227 -11.26 10.32 -15.08
CA ASP A 227 -11.77 10.59 -13.73
C ASP A 227 -10.70 10.37 -12.64
N VAL A 228 -9.94 9.28 -12.70
CA VAL A 228 -8.88 8.99 -11.70
C VAL A 228 -7.71 9.96 -11.83
N ALA A 229 -7.33 10.31 -13.07
CA ALA A 229 -6.29 11.30 -13.35
C ALA A 229 -6.68 12.71 -12.85
N ALA A 230 -7.93 13.14 -13.04
CA ALA A 230 -8.46 14.36 -12.44
C ALA A 230 -8.43 14.31 -10.90
N GLY A 231 -8.67 13.13 -10.32
CA GLY A 231 -8.56 12.89 -8.88
C GLY A 231 -7.16 13.16 -8.30
N HIS A 232 -6.08 13.12 -9.08
CA HIS A 232 -4.74 13.44 -8.57
C HIS A 232 -4.55 14.94 -8.22
N LEU A 233 -5.38 15.83 -8.78
CA LEU A 233 -5.37 17.25 -8.43
C LEU A 233 -6.12 17.52 -7.11
N ILE A 234 -7.07 16.67 -6.72
CA ILE A 234 -7.94 16.86 -5.55
C ILE A 234 -7.31 16.24 -4.30
N ASP A 235 -7.51 16.85 -3.12
CA ASP A 235 -7.03 16.26 -1.87
C ASP A 235 -7.78 14.97 -1.51
N GLY A 236 -7.07 13.94 -1.05
CA GLY A 236 -7.64 12.63 -0.72
C GLY A 236 -8.47 12.56 0.57
N ASP A 237 -8.96 13.69 1.08
CA ASP A 237 -10.06 13.74 2.05
C ASP A 237 -11.17 14.69 1.56
N SER A 238 -12.39 14.15 1.45
CA SER A 238 -13.59 14.94 1.19
C SER A 238 -14.02 15.83 2.37
N GLY A 239 -13.42 15.65 3.56
CA GLY A 239 -13.82 16.30 4.80
C GLY A 239 -15.16 15.84 5.37
N ILE A 240 -15.85 14.88 4.72
CA ILE A 240 -17.21 14.47 5.08
C ILE A 240 -17.27 13.81 6.46
N SER A 241 -18.32 14.10 7.24
CA SER A 241 -18.49 13.50 8.57
C SER A 241 -18.72 11.99 8.45
N MET A 242 -18.05 11.19 9.29
CA MET A 242 -18.31 9.74 9.33
C MET A 242 -19.70 9.41 9.89
N ASP A 243 -20.38 10.37 10.53
CA ASP A 243 -21.76 10.21 11.00
C ASP A 243 -22.77 10.29 9.84
N GLN A 244 -22.36 10.86 8.70
CA GLN A 244 -23.20 11.00 7.52
C GLN A 244 -23.17 9.70 6.71
N ARG A 245 -24.34 9.10 6.50
CA ARG A 245 -24.52 8.06 5.47
C ARG A 245 -24.86 8.76 4.14
N PRO A 246 -24.34 8.29 2.99
CA PRO A 246 -24.71 8.85 1.70
C PRO A 246 -26.05 8.28 1.21
N ASP A 247 -26.83 9.09 0.48
CA ASP A 247 -28.20 8.77 0.07
C ASP A 247 -28.33 7.53 -0.83
N TRP A 248 -27.24 7.12 -1.50
CA TRP A 248 -27.19 5.91 -2.33
C TRP A 248 -26.89 4.62 -1.55
N LEU A 249 -26.64 4.69 -0.24
CA LEU A 249 -26.26 3.53 0.58
C LEU A 249 -27.46 2.63 0.87
N ASP A 250 -27.69 1.66 -0.01
CA ASP A 250 -28.47 0.45 0.31
C ASP A 250 -27.78 -0.32 1.46
N PRO A 251 -28.41 -0.46 2.65
CA PRO A 251 -27.81 -1.11 3.80
C PRO A 251 -27.77 -2.65 3.68
N ASP A 252 -28.75 -3.25 3.02
CA ASP A 252 -28.87 -4.70 2.90
C ASP A 252 -27.87 -5.23 1.86
N LYS A 253 -27.69 -4.51 0.76
CA LYS A 253 -26.61 -4.76 -0.22
C LYS A 253 -25.23 -4.55 0.40
N PHE A 254 -25.05 -3.53 1.24
CA PHE A 254 -23.82 -3.34 2.01
C PHE A 254 -23.58 -4.52 2.96
N ARG A 255 -24.62 -5.03 3.62
CA ARG A 255 -24.51 -6.19 4.51
C ARG A 255 -24.26 -7.50 3.76
N ARG A 256 -24.80 -7.69 2.56
CA ARG A 256 -24.49 -8.85 1.70
C ARG A 256 -23.02 -8.86 1.28
N GLY A 257 -22.47 -7.72 0.86
CA GLY A 257 -21.05 -7.63 0.52
C GLY A 257 -20.13 -7.86 1.72
N GLN A 258 -20.53 -7.43 2.94
CA GLN A 258 -19.85 -7.82 4.19
C GLN A 258 -19.92 -9.34 4.45
N ILE A 259 -21.01 -10.03 4.07
CA ILE A 259 -21.14 -11.48 4.22
C ILE A 259 -20.19 -12.19 3.26
N PHE A 260 -20.31 -11.91 1.97
CA PHE A 260 -19.40 -12.38 0.93
C PHE A 260 -17.92 -12.19 1.29
N ALA A 261 -17.56 -11.01 1.82
CA ALA A 261 -16.18 -10.68 2.18
C ALA A 261 -15.59 -11.56 3.31
N ARG A 262 -16.40 -11.98 4.29
CA ARG A 262 -15.95 -12.93 5.32
C ARG A 262 -15.87 -14.35 4.79
N ASP A 263 -16.86 -14.76 4.01
CA ASP A 263 -17.01 -16.15 3.57
C ASP A 263 -15.86 -16.51 2.60
N TYR A 264 -15.46 -15.56 1.74
CA TYR A 264 -14.32 -15.65 0.82
C TYR A 264 -13.04 -14.93 1.28
N GLN A 265 -12.92 -14.57 2.57
CA GLN A 265 -11.82 -13.77 3.15
C GLN A 265 -10.41 -14.24 2.72
N PHE A 266 -10.21 -15.55 2.57
CA PHE A 266 -8.91 -16.11 2.15
C PHE A 266 -8.55 -15.74 0.71
N GLY A 267 -9.47 -15.99 -0.24
CA GLY A 267 -9.28 -15.66 -1.64
C GLY A 267 -9.17 -14.15 -1.85
N ILE A 268 -9.99 -13.38 -1.13
CA ILE A 268 -9.96 -11.92 -1.15
C ILE A 268 -8.60 -11.40 -0.67
N SER A 269 -8.08 -11.86 0.48
CA SER A 269 -6.78 -11.36 0.96
C SER A 269 -5.56 -11.86 0.18
N TYR A 270 -5.67 -12.95 -0.58
CA TYR A 270 -4.66 -13.32 -1.57
C TYR A 270 -4.78 -12.47 -2.85
N ALA A 271 -6.00 -12.12 -3.29
CA ALA A 271 -6.21 -11.14 -4.37
C ALA A 271 -5.73 -9.74 -3.99
N GLU A 272 -5.93 -9.31 -2.74
CA GLU A 272 -5.39 -8.07 -2.16
C GLU A 272 -3.85 -8.07 -2.19
N LEU A 273 -3.18 -9.17 -1.83
CA LEU A 273 -1.72 -9.32 -1.92
C LEU A 273 -1.21 -9.18 -3.36
N ILE A 274 -1.81 -9.90 -4.31
CA ILE A 274 -1.41 -9.83 -5.73
C ILE A 274 -1.71 -8.44 -6.30
N SER A 275 -2.76 -7.77 -5.84
CA SER A 275 -3.08 -6.39 -6.23
C SER A 275 -2.14 -5.34 -5.61
N LEU A 276 -1.65 -5.58 -4.40
CA LEU A 276 -0.66 -4.73 -3.74
C LEU A 276 0.64 -4.63 -4.57
N PHE A 277 1.02 -5.71 -5.27
CA PHE A 277 2.15 -5.70 -6.20
C PHE A 277 1.91 -4.76 -7.40
N MET A 278 0.66 -4.63 -7.87
CA MET A 278 0.31 -3.65 -8.91
C MET A 278 0.47 -2.22 -8.38
N VAL A 279 0.00 -1.93 -7.16
CA VAL A 279 0.18 -0.61 -6.52
C VAL A 279 1.65 -0.29 -6.27
N PHE A 280 2.46 -1.26 -5.85
CA PHE A 280 3.89 -1.09 -5.61
C PHE A 280 4.69 -0.77 -6.87
N SER A 281 4.14 -0.97 -8.08
CA SER A 281 4.80 -0.50 -9.31
C SER A 281 4.82 1.03 -9.41
N PHE A 282 3.81 1.72 -8.87
CA PHE A 282 3.67 3.17 -8.94
C PHE A 282 4.44 3.83 -7.79
N GLU A 283 5.20 4.89 -8.08
CA GLU A 283 5.96 5.59 -7.05
C GLU A 283 5.04 6.32 -6.07
N GLU A 284 3.89 6.80 -6.56
CA GLU A 284 2.81 7.42 -5.80
C GLU A 284 2.22 6.43 -4.79
N GLY A 285 2.06 5.16 -5.18
CA GLY A 285 1.64 4.07 -4.30
C GLY A 285 2.75 3.60 -3.35
N LEU A 286 4.00 3.57 -3.80
CA LEU A 286 5.13 2.96 -3.11
C LEU A 286 5.83 3.90 -2.11
N LYS A 287 6.19 5.12 -2.53
CA LYS A 287 7.02 6.06 -1.77
C LYS A 287 6.40 6.50 -0.42
N PRO A 288 5.07 6.74 -0.30
CA PRO A 288 4.46 6.98 1.01
C PRO A 288 4.66 5.81 1.98
N LEU A 289 4.66 4.57 1.48
CA LEU A 289 4.85 3.37 2.31
C LEU A 289 6.29 3.31 2.85
N ILE A 290 7.27 3.62 2.01
CA ILE A 290 8.69 3.68 2.40
C ILE A 290 8.89 4.79 3.44
N MET A 291 8.33 5.99 3.21
CA MET A 291 8.43 7.13 4.13
C MET A 291 7.87 6.86 5.54
N THR A 292 6.94 5.91 5.71
CA THR A 292 6.47 5.50 7.06
C THR A 292 7.49 4.65 7.83
N SER A 293 8.48 4.07 7.17
CA SER A 293 9.42 3.06 7.69
C SER A 293 8.76 1.79 8.25
N GLN A 294 7.47 1.56 8.00
CA GLN A 294 6.72 0.41 8.54
C GLN A 294 6.68 -0.82 7.63
N SER A 295 7.41 -0.84 6.50
CA SER A 295 7.42 -1.99 5.56
C SER A 295 8.80 -2.45 5.06
N GLY A 296 9.87 -1.68 5.26
CA GLY A 296 11.22 -1.97 4.70
C GLY A 296 12.00 -3.13 5.34
N THR A 297 11.33 -4.01 6.09
CA THR A 297 11.87 -5.29 6.57
C THR A 297 10.74 -6.31 6.68
N PRO A 298 11.01 -7.63 6.57
CA PRO A 298 9.98 -8.65 6.75
C PRO A 298 9.19 -8.53 8.07
N PHE A 299 9.86 -8.16 9.18
CA PHE A 299 9.20 -8.03 10.47
C PHE A 299 8.37 -6.74 10.61
N THR A 300 8.80 -5.62 10.02
CA THR A 300 7.95 -4.41 10.01
C THR A 300 6.75 -4.59 9.10
N ALA A 301 6.95 -5.16 7.91
CA ALA A 301 5.89 -5.55 6.99
C ALA A 301 4.88 -6.51 7.67
N PHE A 302 5.34 -7.60 8.30
CA PHE A 302 4.49 -8.52 9.08
C PHE A 302 3.54 -7.76 10.02
N LYS A 303 4.08 -6.91 10.90
CA LYS A 303 3.28 -6.11 11.84
C LYS A 303 2.27 -5.23 11.10
N ARG A 304 2.69 -4.56 10.03
CA ARG A 304 1.85 -3.63 9.27
C ARG A 304 0.68 -4.35 8.59
N TYR A 305 0.96 -5.37 7.77
CA TYR A 305 -0.09 -6.00 6.95
C TYR A 305 -1.04 -6.86 7.78
N LEU A 306 -0.59 -7.42 8.91
CA LEU A 306 -1.49 -7.98 9.92
C LEU A 306 -2.39 -6.89 10.55
N SER A 307 -1.81 -5.74 10.93
CA SER A 307 -2.56 -4.61 11.50
C SER A 307 -3.49 -3.91 10.49
N THR A 308 -3.23 -4.03 9.18
CA THR A 308 -4.19 -3.66 8.12
C THR A 308 -5.30 -4.72 8.00
N GLY A 309 -4.94 -6.00 7.94
CA GLY A 309 -5.90 -7.11 7.80
C GLY A 309 -6.94 -7.14 8.92
N CYS A 310 -6.54 -6.96 10.19
CA CYS A 310 -7.48 -6.90 11.32
C CYS A 310 -8.50 -5.74 11.19
N ARG A 311 -8.11 -4.60 10.60
CA ARG A 311 -9.01 -3.45 10.40
C ARG A 311 -9.97 -3.65 9.24
N VAL A 312 -9.48 -4.19 8.12
CA VAL A 312 -10.34 -4.58 6.99
C VAL A 312 -11.35 -5.65 7.42
N GLN A 313 -10.92 -6.62 8.22
CA GLN A 313 -11.81 -7.62 8.83
C GLN A 313 -12.85 -6.99 9.78
N SER A 314 -12.49 -5.94 10.53
CA SER A 314 -13.46 -5.25 11.40
C SER A 314 -14.57 -4.56 10.59
N TRP A 315 -14.23 -3.99 9.42
CA TRP A 315 -15.16 -3.43 8.44
C TRP A 315 -16.09 -4.46 7.78
N TYR A 316 -15.75 -5.75 7.77
CA TYR A 316 -16.60 -6.85 7.28
C TYR A 316 -17.47 -7.50 8.38
N THR A 317 -17.15 -7.24 9.66
CA THR A 317 -17.79 -7.89 10.81
C THR A 317 -18.73 -6.98 11.60
N SER A 318 -18.56 -5.65 11.55
CA SER A 318 -19.41 -4.67 12.26
C SER A 318 -19.77 -3.46 11.38
N ASP A 319 -20.77 -2.66 11.78
CA ASP A 319 -21.22 -1.46 11.05
C ASP A 319 -20.22 -0.29 11.22
N PRO A 320 -19.58 0.20 10.14
CA PRO A 320 -18.57 1.27 10.23
C PRO A 320 -19.16 2.68 10.47
N TRP A 321 -20.48 2.89 10.37
CA TRP A 321 -21.14 4.17 10.69
C TRP A 321 -21.62 4.25 12.15
N THR A 322 -21.78 3.11 12.84
CA THR A 322 -22.29 3.11 14.22
C THR A 322 -21.18 3.37 15.23
N LYS A 323 -21.26 4.51 15.94
CA LYS A 323 -20.32 4.88 17.00
C LYS A 323 -20.19 3.77 18.04
N GLY A 324 -18.95 3.42 18.39
CA GLY A 324 -18.65 2.37 19.36
C GLY A 324 -18.45 0.97 18.78
N THR A 325 -18.74 0.72 17.49
CA THR A 325 -18.28 -0.50 16.82
C THR A 325 -16.75 -0.48 16.64
N GLN A 326 -16.17 -1.66 16.41
CA GLN A 326 -14.76 -1.75 16.06
C GLN A 326 -14.50 -1.16 14.67
N ALA A 327 -15.39 -1.41 13.71
CA ALA A 327 -15.30 -0.83 12.37
C ALA A 327 -15.24 0.71 12.38
N TYR A 328 -16.10 1.37 13.16
CA TYR A 328 -16.09 2.85 13.29
C TYR A 328 -14.77 3.36 13.89
N ARG A 329 -14.25 2.69 14.94
CA ARG A 329 -12.94 3.04 15.53
C ARG A 329 -11.81 2.91 14.53
N ASP A 330 -11.75 1.79 13.81
CA ASP A 330 -10.69 1.53 12.83
C ASP A 330 -10.79 2.44 11.60
N MET A 331 -12.01 2.75 11.15
CA MET A 331 -12.25 3.73 10.09
C MET A 331 -11.72 5.12 10.46
N LYS A 332 -12.05 5.58 11.68
CA LYS A 332 -11.51 6.84 12.23
C LYS A 332 -9.98 6.80 12.30
N ALA A 333 -9.42 5.70 12.81
CA ALA A 333 -7.97 5.53 12.95
C ALA A 333 -7.25 5.59 11.60
N VAL A 334 -7.72 4.85 10.58
CA VAL A 334 -7.10 4.82 9.25
C VAL A 334 -7.20 6.18 8.55
N ARG A 335 -8.35 6.86 8.62
CA ARG A 335 -8.49 8.21 8.03
C ARG A 335 -7.60 9.25 8.72
N MET A 336 -7.44 9.18 10.05
CA MET A 336 -6.45 9.98 10.77
C MET A 336 -5.00 9.63 10.38
N MET A 337 -4.68 8.35 10.14
CA MET A 337 -3.36 7.94 9.63
C MET A 337 -3.09 8.49 8.22
N HIS A 338 -4.09 8.49 7.32
CA HIS A 338 -3.97 9.08 5.98
C HIS A 338 -3.75 10.60 6.05
N ALA A 339 -4.49 11.32 6.89
CA ALA A 339 -4.27 12.74 7.13
C ALA A 339 -2.88 13.04 7.74
N ALA A 340 -2.39 12.19 8.65
CA ALA A 340 -1.05 12.30 9.20
C ALA A 340 0.05 11.99 8.17
N VAL A 341 -0.22 11.13 7.17
CA VAL A 341 0.69 10.91 6.03
C VAL A 341 0.67 12.09 5.06
N ARG A 342 -0.50 12.61 4.66
CA ARG A 342 -0.63 13.84 3.83
C ARG A 342 0.26 14.96 4.37
N LYS A 343 0.05 15.35 5.63
CA LYS A 343 0.82 16.39 6.32
C LYS A 343 2.33 16.13 6.38
N ARG A 344 2.77 14.87 6.37
CA ARG A 344 4.21 14.51 6.33
C ARG A 344 4.83 14.65 4.94
N ILE A 345 4.07 14.40 3.86
CA ILE A 345 4.55 14.61 2.49
C ILE A 345 4.59 16.12 2.18
N GLU A 346 3.51 16.84 2.51
CA GLU A 346 3.38 18.30 2.35
C GLU A 346 4.55 19.06 3.00
N ALA A 347 4.94 18.64 4.21
CA ALA A 347 6.04 19.21 4.99
C ALA A 347 7.45 18.85 4.47
N THR A 348 7.59 18.32 3.26
CA THR A 348 8.90 18.03 2.64
C THR A 348 9.11 18.74 1.30
N THR A 349 10.35 19.09 1.00
CA THR A 349 10.78 19.41 -0.37
C THR A 349 10.90 18.13 -1.20
N ILE A 350 10.82 18.25 -2.53
CA ILE A 350 10.97 17.09 -3.43
C ILE A 350 12.32 16.38 -3.22
N PRO A 351 13.49 17.06 -3.13
CA PRO A 351 14.76 16.40 -2.83
C PRO A 351 14.78 15.65 -1.50
N GLU A 352 14.15 16.18 -0.43
CA GLU A 352 14.04 15.48 0.84
C GLU A 352 13.11 14.26 0.76
N TYR A 353 12.03 14.34 -0.01
CA TYR A 353 11.10 13.23 -0.21
C TYR A 353 11.77 12.09 -0.97
N GLU A 354 12.47 12.39 -2.07
CA GLU A 354 13.31 11.43 -2.80
C GLU A 354 14.39 10.82 -1.87
N ALA A 355 15.09 11.66 -1.10
CA ALA A 355 16.13 11.18 -0.18
C ALA A 355 15.60 10.28 0.94
N LYS A 356 14.35 10.48 1.40
CA LYS A 356 13.65 9.68 2.43
C LYS A 356 12.97 8.42 1.88
N THR A 357 12.87 8.26 0.56
CA THR A 357 12.10 7.17 -0.08
C THR A 357 12.93 6.26 -1.00
N ARG A 358 14.20 6.58 -1.22
CA ARG A 358 15.23 5.63 -1.68
C ARG A 358 15.49 4.56 -0.63
N ILE A 359 15.77 3.32 -1.04
CA ILE A 359 16.23 2.26 -0.14
C ILE A 359 17.67 1.87 -0.50
N ASP A 360 18.62 2.33 0.30
CA ASP A 360 20.01 1.91 0.21
C ASP A 360 20.13 0.40 0.49
N ASP A 361 20.96 -0.30 -0.29
CA ASP A 361 21.12 -1.77 -0.28
C ASP A 361 19.81 -2.57 -0.46
N ALA A 362 18.87 -2.05 -1.27
CA ALA A 362 17.59 -2.70 -1.60
C ALA A 362 17.74 -4.18 -2.02
N TRP A 363 17.06 -5.07 -1.30
CA TRP A 363 17.03 -6.52 -1.56
C TRP A 363 16.27 -6.84 -2.85
N CYS A 364 16.95 -6.74 -4.01
CA CYS A 364 16.38 -6.90 -5.34
C CYS A 364 17.12 -7.93 -6.24
N PRO A 365 17.34 -9.18 -5.78
CA PRO A 365 18.18 -10.16 -6.48
C PRO A 365 17.62 -10.63 -7.83
N THR A 366 16.30 -10.54 -8.07
CA THR A 366 15.69 -10.99 -9.33
C THR A 366 15.38 -9.88 -10.32
N LEU A 367 15.59 -8.60 -9.97
CA LEU A 367 15.20 -7.41 -10.72
C LEU A 367 15.55 -7.47 -12.22
N ASN A 368 16.79 -7.89 -12.52
CA ASN A 368 17.30 -8.01 -13.89
C ASN A 368 16.70 -9.17 -14.70
N VAL A 369 16.02 -10.12 -14.04
CA VAL A 369 15.25 -11.21 -14.66
C VAL A 369 13.82 -10.74 -14.89
N ILE A 370 13.13 -10.32 -13.83
CA ILE A 370 11.71 -9.92 -13.89
C ILE A 370 11.49 -8.70 -14.78
N ARG A 371 12.38 -7.70 -14.74
CA ARG A 371 12.29 -6.50 -15.60
C ARG A 371 12.42 -6.85 -17.09
N ARG A 372 13.26 -7.85 -17.44
CA ARG A 372 13.40 -8.31 -18.84
C ARG A 372 12.16 -9.04 -19.33
N ASP A 373 11.53 -9.85 -18.45
CA ASP A 373 10.25 -10.48 -18.77
C ASP A 373 9.16 -9.43 -18.98
N PHE A 374 8.90 -8.55 -18.01
CA PHE A 374 7.93 -7.46 -18.13
C PHE A 374 8.17 -6.57 -19.36
N GLN A 375 9.43 -6.20 -19.66
CA GLN A 375 9.77 -5.43 -20.87
C GLN A 375 9.52 -6.19 -22.18
N SER A 376 9.38 -7.52 -22.14
CA SER A 376 9.03 -8.35 -23.30
C SER A 376 7.56 -8.77 -23.39
N THR A 377 6.79 -8.73 -22.28
CA THR A 377 5.37 -9.14 -22.26
C THR A 377 4.36 -8.02 -21.99
N CYS A 378 4.76 -6.87 -21.44
CA CYS A 378 3.89 -5.71 -21.27
C CYS A 378 4.05 -4.73 -22.44
N PRO A 379 2.97 -4.15 -22.98
CA PRO A 379 3.06 -3.13 -24.04
C PRO A 379 3.82 -1.89 -23.55
N ALA A 380 4.61 -1.28 -24.44
CA ALA A 380 5.06 0.09 -24.22
C ALA A 380 3.89 1.05 -24.47
N PRO A 381 3.61 2.00 -23.57
CA PRO A 381 2.48 2.92 -23.73
C PRO A 381 2.81 3.98 -24.80
N ALA A 382 1.78 4.52 -25.44
CA ALA A 382 1.90 5.75 -26.20
C ALA A 382 2.21 6.96 -25.26
N PRO A 383 2.83 8.03 -25.77
CA PRO A 383 3.01 9.26 -25.00
C PRO A 383 1.67 9.77 -24.43
N GLY A 384 1.65 10.16 -23.15
CA GLY A 384 0.43 10.59 -22.44
C GLY A 384 -0.46 9.45 -21.92
N GLN A 385 -0.30 8.22 -22.42
CA GLN A 385 -1.18 7.10 -22.07
C GLN A 385 -0.93 6.54 -20.66
N CYS A 386 0.31 6.63 -20.16
CA CYS A 386 0.67 6.27 -18.78
C CYS A 386 1.52 7.40 -18.17
N PRO A 387 0.91 8.40 -17.51
CA PRO A 387 1.62 9.59 -17.03
C PRO A 387 2.66 9.27 -15.93
N TYR A 388 2.44 8.22 -15.13
CA TYR A 388 3.34 7.78 -14.06
C TYR A 388 4.77 7.48 -14.57
N MET A 389 4.90 6.95 -15.79
CA MET A 389 6.21 6.70 -16.41
C MET A 389 7.00 7.97 -16.78
N VAL A 390 6.37 9.15 -16.73
CA VAL A 390 7.02 10.46 -16.85
C VAL A 390 7.22 11.10 -15.48
N VAL A 391 6.26 10.98 -14.56
CA VAL A 391 6.41 11.48 -13.18
C VAL A 391 7.58 10.81 -12.44
N SER A 392 7.86 9.53 -12.71
CA SER A 392 9.07 8.82 -12.22
C SER A 392 10.38 9.45 -12.74
N LYS A 393 10.42 9.92 -13.99
CA LYS A 393 11.60 10.58 -14.60
C LYS A 393 11.77 12.04 -14.15
N TYR A 394 10.66 12.71 -13.84
CA TYR A 394 10.61 14.13 -13.49
C TYR A 394 9.90 14.29 -12.13
N PRO A 395 10.57 14.01 -10.99
CA PRO A 395 9.95 13.99 -9.67
C PRO A 395 9.33 15.33 -9.22
N GLU A 396 9.67 16.44 -9.88
CA GLU A 396 9.03 17.74 -9.64
C GLU A 396 7.58 17.81 -10.12
N LEU A 397 7.13 16.86 -10.95
CA LEU A 397 5.73 16.70 -11.34
C LEU A 397 4.87 16.01 -10.28
N ARG A 398 5.48 15.34 -9.28
CA ARG A 398 4.73 14.51 -8.34
C ARG A 398 4.01 15.38 -7.31
N GLY A 399 2.71 15.13 -7.14
CA GLY A 399 1.90 15.75 -6.09
C GLY A 399 2.47 15.47 -4.70
N LYS A 400 2.47 16.48 -3.82
CA LYS A 400 2.95 16.36 -2.44
C LYS A 400 1.88 15.91 -1.43
N LYS A 401 0.81 15.27 -1.89
CA LYS A 401 -0.36 14.91 -1.08
C LYS A 401 -0.91 13.58 -1.53
N LEU A 402 -1.43 12.77 -0.60
CA LEU A 402 -2.21 11.58 -0.90
C LEU A 402 -3.59 12.03 -1.41
N SER A 403 -3.73 12.06 -2.73
CA SER A 403 -4.85 12.61 -3.52
C SER A 403 -6.07 11.69 -3.63
N GLN A 404 -7.20 12.19 -4.17
CA GLN A 404 -8.35 11.35 -4.51
C GLN A 404 -7.96 10.25 -5.52
N GLY A 405 -7.07 10.55 -6.47
CA GLY A 405 -6.59 9.60 -7.47
C GLY A 405 -5.77 8.45 -6.87
N GLU A 406 -4.90 8.74 -5.90
CA GLU A 406 -4.16 7.70 -5.16
C GLU A 406 -5.07 6.90 -4.23
N MET A 407 -6.02 7.55 -3.57
CA MET A 407 -7.01 6.86 -2.71
C MET A 407 -7.89 5.91 -3.54
N ALA A 408 -8.37 6.33 -4.71
CA ALA A 408 -9.12 5.49 -5.64
C ALA A 408 -8.26 4.35 -6.23
N SER A 409 -6.99 4.64 -6.56
CA SER A 409 -6.01 3.62 -7.01
C SER A 409 -5.63 2.63 -5.92
N THR A 410 -5.73 3.03 -4.65
CA THR A 410 -5.58 2.14 -3.49
C THR A 410 -6.86 1.29 -3.31
N GLN A 411 -8.03 1.88 -3.48
CA GLN A 411 -9.33 1.17 -3.42
C GLN A 411 -9.43 0.09 -4.52
N PHE A 412 -8.90 0.35 -5.72
CA PHE A 412 -8.72 -0.64 -6.79
C PHE A 412 -8.03 -1.92 -6.28
N ALA A 413 -7.00 -1.80 -5.44
CA ALA A 413 -6.24 -2.96 -4.98
C ALA A 413 -7.01 -3.88 -4.02
N PHE A 414 -8.12 -3.41 -3.45
CA PHE A 414 -9.02 -4.22 -2.62
C PHE A 414 -10.14 -4.90 -3.41
N VAL A 415 -10.42 -4.48 -4.66
CA VAL A 415 -11.58 -4.98 -5.43
C VAL A 415 -11.24 -5.54 -6.81
N GLY A 416 -10.23 -5.00 -7.50
CA GLY A 416 -10.04 -5.18 -8.94
C GLY A 416 -9.88 -6.63 -9.37
N LEU A 417 -8.93 -7.34 -8.76
CA LEU A 417 -8.71 -8.76 -9.10
C LEU A 417 -9.84 -9.68 -8.61
N VAL A 418 -10.55 -9.29 -7.55
CA VAL A 418 -11.74 -10.01 -7.06
C VAL A 418 -12.90 -9.91 -8.06
N VAL A 419 -13.13 -8.75 -8.68
CA VAL A 419 -14.25 -8.58 -9.64
C VAL A 419 -13.93 -9.08 -11.06
N LEU A 420 -12.65 -9.11 -11.46
CA LEU A 420 -12.25 -9.62 -12.78
C LEU A 420 -12.01 -11.13 -12.79
N ASN A 421 -11.29 -11.67 -11.82
CA ASN A 421 -10.80 -13.05 -11.85
C ASN A 421 -11.10 -13.84 -10.55
N PRO A 422 -12.32 -13.79 -9.99
CA PRO A 422 -12.63 -14.38 -8.67
C PRO A 422 -12.26 -15.87 -8.57
N LYS A 423 -12.52 -16.64 -9.64
CA LYS A 423 -12.23 -18.07 -9.71
C LYS A 423 -10.74 -18.41 -9.54
N PHE A 424 -9.82 -17.52 -9.96
CA PHE A 424 -8.38 -17.73 -9.77
C PHE A 424 -8.01 -17.76 -8.28
N PHE A 425 -8.72 -16.98 -7.46
CA PHE A 425 -8.52 -16.88 -6.02
C PHE A 425 -9.44 -17.83 -5.22
N GLY A 426 -10.05 -18.83 -5.88
CA GLY A 426 -10.98 -19.77 -5.26
C GLY A 426 -12.34 -19.16 -4.87
N ILE A 427 -12.71 -18.01 -5.44
CA ILE A 427 -13.95 -17.30 -5.12
C ILE A 427 -15.05 -17.72 -6.10
N HIS A 428 -16.14 -18.29 -5.56
CA HIS A 428 -17.31 -18.75 -6.32
C HIS A 428 -18.48 -17.77 -6.17
N ALA A 429 -18.30 -16.56 -6.69
CA ALA A 429 -19.28 -15.48 -6.63
C ALA A 429 -20.34 -15.56 -7.75
N SER A 430 -21.56 -15.09 -7.47
CA SER A 430 -22.44 -14.56 -8.52
C SER A 430 -22.10 -13.09 -8.80
N ASP A 431 -22.57 -12.55 -9.93
CA ASP A 431 -22.44 -11.10 -10.20
C ASP A 431 -23.19 -10.24 -9.16
N GLU A 432 -24.25 -10.75 -8.54
CA GLU A 432 -24.95 -10.05 -7.46
C GLU A 432 -24.09 -9.94 -6.18
N ASP A 433 -23.27 -10.97 -5.89
CA ASP A 433 -22.34 -10.94 -4.75
C ASP A 433 -21.13 -10.03 -5.01
N LEU A 434 -20.62 -10.03 -6.24
CA LEU A 434 -19.58 -9.09 -6.67
C LEU A 434 -20.08 -7.65 -6.65
N GLU A 435 -21.31 -7.38 -7.09
CA GLU A 435 -21.91 -6.05 -7.03
C GLU A 435 -22.16 -5.61 -5.58
N ALA A 436 -22.60 -6.52 -4.70
CA ALA A 436 -22.72 -6.26 -3.27
C ALA A 436 -21.36 -5.96 -2.62
N PHE A 437 -20.30 -6.70 -2.99
CA PHE A 437 -18.93 -6.44 -2.54
C PHE A 437 -18.40 -5.09 -3.00
N CYS A 438 -18.63 -4.72 -4.28
CA CYS A 438 -18.36 -3.36 -4.77
C CYS A 438 -19.11 -2.30 -3.96
N HIS A 439 -20.38 -2.51 -3.63
CA HIS A 439 -21.19 -1.57 -2.85
C HIS A 439 -20.68 -1.43 -1.41
N THR A 440 -20.24 -2.52 -0.77
CA THR A 440 -19.51 -2.47 0.52
C THR A 440 -18.24 -1.63 0.41
N TRP A 441 -17.41 -1.89 -0.61
CA TRP A 441 -16.18 -1.13 -0.81
C TRP A 441 -16.40 0.32 -1.24
N ARG A 442 -17.53 0.64 -1.89
CA ARG A 442 -17.96 2.02 -2.17
C ARG A 442 -18.21 2.77 -0.87
N GLY A 443 -18.95 2.16 0.06
CA GLY A 443 -19.22 2.70 1.40
C GLY A 443 -17.96 2.86 2.26
N ILE A 444 -17.04 1.89 2.22
CA ILE A 444 -15.73 1.99 2.87
C ILE A 444 -14.92 3.16 2.29
N GLY A 445 -14.83 3.27 0.96
CA GLY A 445 -14.13 4.36 0.29
C GLY A 445 -14.68 5.74 0.66
N TYR A 446 -16.01 5.89 0.68
CA TYR A 446 -16.69 7.10 1.13
C TYR A 446 -16.29 7.50 2.56
N LEU A 447 -16.31 6.54 3.50
CA LEU A 447 -15.95 6.79 4.91
C LEU A 447 -14.47 7.14 5.09
N LEU A 448 -13.59 6.57 4.27
CA LEU A 448 -12.15 6.89 4.19
C LEU A 448 -11.86 8.28 3.58
N GLY A 449 -12.88 9.01 3.10
CA GLY A 449 -12.75 10.35 2.54
C GLY A 449 -12.69 10.41 1.01
N ILE A 450 -13.01 9.32 0.30
CA ILE A 450 -13.06 9.32 -1.17
C ILE A 450 -14.39 9.89 -1.65
N GLU A 451 -14.35 10.95 -2.45
CA GLU A 451 -15.54 11.58 -3.03
C GLU A 451 -16.21 10.63 -4.04
N ASP A 452 -17.54 10.62 -4.08
CA ASP A 452 -18.34 9.70 -4.90
C ASP A 452 -17.97 9.71 -6.39
N GLU A 453 -17.53 10.85 -6.91
CA GLU A 453 -17.17 11.03 -8.30
C GLU A 453 -15.77 10.50 -8.68
N PHE A 454 -14.94 10.16 -7.70
CA PHE A 454 -13.64 9.50 -7.85
C PHE A 454 -13.64 8.05 -7.33
N ASN A 455 -14.54 7.74 -6.39
CA ASN A 455 -14.72 6.43 -5.75
C ASN A 455 -14.69 5.29 -6.78
N TYR A 456 -13.74 4.37 -6.64
CA TYR A 456 -13.43 3.34 -7.63
C TYR A 456 -14.57 2.31 -7.78
N CYS A 457 -15.44 2.21 -6.78
CA CYS A 457 -16.62 1.34 -6.80
C CYS A 457 -17.92 2.07 -7.21
N ARG A 458 -17.83 3.27 -7.82
CA ARG A 458 -19.00 3.97 -8.39
C ARG A 458 -19.49 3.32 -9.68
N GLY A 459 -20.81 3.43 -9.91
CA GLY A 459 -21.51 2.85 -11.06
C GLY A 459 -22.02 1.44 -10.78
N THR A 460 -22.24 0.68 -11.86
CA THR A 460 -22.60 -0.73 -11.86
C THR A 460 -21.35 -1.63 -11.73
N LEU A 461 -21.54 -2.93 -11.52
CA LEU A 461 -20.44 -3.90 -11.61
C LEU A 461 -19.74 -3.89 -12.98
N ALA A 462 -20.45 -3.58 -14.07
CA ALA A 462 -19.83 -3.45 -15.39
C ALA A 462 -18.88 -2.25 -15.47
N ASP A 463 -19.26 -1.10 -14.88
CA ASP A 463 -18.41 0.09 -14.81
C ASP A 463 -17.14 -0.18 -13.98
N VAL A 464 -17.27 -0.92 -12.87
CA VAL A 464 -16.10 -1.31 -12.05
C VAL A 464 -15.21 -2.29 -12.80
N LYS A 465 -15.77 -3.32 -13.47
CA LYS A 465 -15.00 -4.27 -14.29
C LYS A 465 -14.25 -3.54 -15.43
N GLN A 466 -14.91 -2.66 -16.19
CA GLN A 466 -14.27 -1.90 -17.26
C GLN A 466 -13.15 -0.97 -16.73
N ARG A 467 -13.43 -0.20 -15.66
CA ARG A 467 -12.44 0.66 -15.01
C ARG A 467 -11.21 -0.12 -14.54
N THR A 468 -11.41 -1.34 -14.04
CA THR A 468 -10.33 -2.25 -13.62
C THR A 468 -9.50 -2.73 -14.81
N ILE A 469 -10.14 -3.11 -15.92
CA ILE A 469 -9.45 -3.52 -17.17
C ILE A 469 -8.62 -2.35 -17.72
N ASP A 470 -9.23 -1.17 -17.85
CA ASP A 470 -8.58 0.04 -18.36
C ASP A 470 -7.33 0.38 -17.54
N PHE A 471 -7.46 0.40 -16.20
CA PHE A 471 -6.37 0.71 -15.26
C PHE A 471 -5.22 -0.30 -15.39
N ILE A 472 -5.55 -1.58 -15.61
CA ILE A 472 -4.55 -2.63 -15.74
C ILE A 472 -3.82 -2.57 -17.10
N GLU A 473 -4.54 -2.39 -18.22
CA GLU A 473 -3.94 -2.38 -19.56
C GLU A 473 -3.20 -1.07 -19.87
N TYR A 474 -3.75 0.09 -19.48
CA TYR A 474 -3.16 1.39 -19.82
C TYR A 474 -2.07 1.82 -18.84
N TRP A 475 -2.18 1.47 -17.55
CA TRP A 475 -1.28 1.97 -16.51
C TRP A 475 -0.42 0.87 -15.87
N VAL A 476 -1.03 -0.15 -15.24
CA VAL A 476 -0.27 -1.18 -14.48
C VAL A 476 0.74 -1.92 -15.37
N LYS A 477 0.29 -2.49 -16.49
CA LYS A 477 1.15 -3.29 -17.37
C LYS A 477 2.30 -2.47 -17.95
N PRO A 478 2.07 -1.28 -18.55
CA PRO A 478 3.14 -0.36 -18.92
C PRO A 478 4.11 -0.03 -17.78
N ASN A 479 3.60 0.26 -16.58
CA ASN A 479 4.43 0.68 -15.46
C ASN A 479 5.35 -0.45 -14.94
N PHE A 480 4.93 -1.73 -15.02
CA PHE A 480 5.80 -2.86 -14.73
C PHE A 480 7.07 -2.94 -15.60
N ARG A 481 7.14 -2.23 -16.74
CA ARG A 481 8.36 -2.13 -17.57
C ARG A 481 9.50 -1.36 -16.88
N GLN A 482 9.20 -0.58 -15.83
CA GLN A 482 10.14 0.31 -15.14
C GLN A 482 10.37 -0.02 -13.65
N ILE A 483 9.92 -1.18 -13.15
CA ILE A 483 10.08 -1.60 -11.74
C ILE A 483 11.47 -1.29 -11.14
N THR A 484 11.47 -0.72 -9.94
CA THR A 484 12.65 -0.21 -9.22
C THR A 484 13.24 -1.24 -8.24
N PRO A 485 14.47 -1.03 -7.73
CA PRO A 485 15.01 -1.82 -6.62
C PRO A 485 14.11 -1.81 -5.38
N GLU A 486 13.57 -0.63 -5.03
CA GLU A 486 12.62 -0.41 -3.95
C GLU A 486 11.35 -1.26 -4.11
N CYS A 487 10.85 -1.37 -5.35
CA CYS A 487 9.65 -2.12 -5.71
C CYS A 487 9.81 -3.61 -5.35
N GLU A 488 10.87 -4.28 -5.84
CA GLU A 488 11.14 -5.69 -5.50
C GLU A 488 11.41 -5.87 -3.99
N HIS A 489 12.24 -5.00 -3.40
CA HIS A 489 12.56 -5.09 -1.97
C HIS A 489 11.30 -5.04 -1.09
N MET A 490 10.41 -4.08 -1.36
CA MET A 490 9.16 -3.91 -0.61
C MET A 490 8.22 -5.11 -0.84
N MET A 491 8.04 -5.58 -2.08
CA MET A 491 7.24 -6.78 -2.37
C MET A 491 7.78 -8.02 -1.63
N ARG A 492 9.11 -8.21 -1.59
CA ARG A 492 9.75 -9.30 -0.85
C ARG A 492 9.55 -9.19 0.65
N CYS A 493 9.68 -7.99 1.23
CA CYS A 493 9.38 -7.75 2.64
C CYS A 493 7.92 -8.06 2.99
N VAL A 494 6.96 -7.79 2.10
CA VAL A 494 5.57 -8.26 2.27
C VAL A 494 5.52 -9.79 2.35
N VAL A 495 6.01 -10.52 1.33
CA VAL A 495 5.81 -11.98 1.26
C VAL A 495 6.57 -12.74 2.35
N GLU A 496 7.77 -12.31 2.72
CA GLU A 496 8.49 -12.86 3.89
C GLU A 496 7.77 -12.52 5.21
N GLY A 497 7.19 -11.32 5.30
CA GLY A 497 6.35 -10.91 6.43
C GLY A 497 5.06 -11.74 6.55
N LEU A 498 4.51 -12.24 5.44
CA LEU A 498 3.36 -13.15 5.45
C LEU A 498 3.71 -14.56 5.93
N GLN A 499 4.93 -15.07 5.72
CA GLN A 499 5.31 -16.44 6.13
C GLN A 499 5.12 -16.73 7.64
N TYR A 500 5.06 -15.68 8.46
CA TYR A 500 4.79 -15.77 9.90
C TYR A 500 3.39 -16.32 10.23
N TYR A 501 2.40 -16.18 9.34
CA TYR A 501 1.02 -16.62 9.55
C TYR A 501 0.34 -17.26 8.33
N PHE A 502 0.86 -17.00 7.12
CA PHE A 502 0.46 -17.66 5.88
C PHE A 502 1.70 -18.24 5.15
N PRO A 503 2.20 -19.41 5.59
CA PRO A 503 3.37 -20.04 4.99
C PRO A 503 3.02 -20.84 3.72
N GLY A 504 3.74 -20.63 2.63
CA GLY A 504 3.56 -21.41 1.39
C GLY A 504 4.17 -20.74 0.17
N SER A 505 3.60 -19.61 -0.24
CA SER A 505 4.04 -18.78 -1.37
C SER A 505 5.47 -18.26 -1.21
N THR A 506 6.16 -17.95 -2.31
CA THR A 506 7.37 -17.09 -2.30
C THR A 506 7.13 -15.83 -3.11
N TYR A 507 8.05 -14.88 -3.05
CA TYR A 507 7.98 -13.69 -3.90
C TYR A 507 7.90 -14.07 -5.39
N GLU A 508 8.73 -15.03 -5.82
CA GLU A 508 8.81 -15.50 -7.20
C GLU A 508 7.51 -16.20 -7.64
N THR A 509 6.87 -17.00 -6.77
CA THR A 509 5.56 -17.57 -7.10
C THR A 509 4.51 -16.46 -7.21
N CYS A 510 4.42 -15.54 -6.25
CA CYS A 510 3.46 -14.43 -6.30
C CYS A 510 3.60 -13.55 -7.57
N ILE A 511 4.81 -13.40 -8.14
CA ILE A 511 5.01 -12.70 -9.42
C ILE A 511 4.53 -13.55 -10.62
N LEU A 512 4.63 -14.87 -10.58
CA LEU A 512 4.07 -15.77 -11.59
C LEU A 512 2.55 -15.89 -11.48
N ASP A 513 2.00 -15.83 -10.26
CA ASP A 513 0.57 -15.82 -9.98
C ASP A 513 -0.04 -14.49 -10.50
N LEU A 514 0.59 -13.35 -10.17
CA LEU A 514 0.30 -12.04 -10.75
C LEU A 514 0.35 -12.08 -12.28
N ALA A 515 1.42 -12.62 -12.87
CA ALA A 515 1.56 -12.69 -14.31
C ALA A 515 0.45 -13.55 -14.96
N SER A 516 0.09 -14.68 -14.33
CA SER A 516 -1.01 -15.54 -14.80
C SER A 516 -2.34 -14.79 -14.81
N VAL A 517 -2.67 -14.09 -13.71
CA VAL A 517 -3.89 -13.27 -13.61
C VAL A 517 -3.91 -12.16 -14.65
N LEU A 518 -2.76 -11.52 -14.91
CA LEU A 518 -2.59 -10.44 -15.90
C LEU A 518 -2.44 -10.94 -17.35
N ASN A 519 -2.46 -12.25 -17.59
CA ASN A 519 -2.18 -12.89 -18.89
C ASN A 519 -0.81 -12.48 -19.48
N LEU A 520 0.25 -12.49 -18.66
CA LEU A 520 1.63 -12.12 -19.00
C LEU A 520 2.56 -13.35 -19.03
N HIS A 521 3.57 -13.34 -19.90
CA HIS A 521 4.51 -14.46 -20.06
C HIS A 521 5.87 -14.14 -19.42
N MET A 522 6.26 -14.91 -18.39
CA MET A 522 7.45 -14.68 -17.56
C MET A 522 8.48 -15.84 -17.63
N PRO A 523 9.01 -16.17 -18.82
CA PRO A 523 9.81 -17.38 -19.02
C PRO A 523 11.18 -17.33 -18.36
N ARG A 524 11.78 -16.15 -18.14
CA ARG A 524 13.10 -16.04 -17.51
C ARG A 524 12.97 -16.18 -16.00
N LEU A 525 11.91 -15.65 -15.40
CA LEU A 525 11.57 -15.89 -13.99
C LEU A 525 11.27 -17.37 -13.74
N TYR A 526 10.38 -17.99 -14.52
CA TYR A 526 10.02 -19.40 -14.37
C TYR A 526 11.25 -20.32 -14.46
N ASN A 527 12.13 -20.09 -15.44
CA ASN A 527 13.38 -20.84 -15.59
C ASN A 527 14.47 -20.48 -14.55
N SER A 528 14.24 -19.49 -13.69
CA SER A 528 15.13 -19.12 -12.57
C SER A 528 14.65 -19.64 -11.21
N LEU A 529 13.48 -20.28 -11.14
CA LEU A 529 12.96 -20.86 -9.90
C LEU A 529 13.91 -21.91 -9.32
N SER A 530 14.06 -21.90 -8.00
CA SER A 530 14.62 -23.06 -7.30
C SER A 530 13.66 -24.25 -7.42
N TYR A 531 14.17 -25.48 -7.35
CA TYR A 531 13.33 -26.69 -7.41
C TYR A 531 12.21 -26.69 -6.35
N GLN A 532 12.46 -26.09 -5.17
CA GLN A 532 11.43 -25.93 -4.13
C GLN A 532 10.36 -24.90 -4.51
N ALA A 533 10.73 -23.77 -5.12
CA ALA A 533 9.77 -22.78 -5.61
C ALA A 533 8.97 -23.31 -6.81
N TRP A 534 9.60 -24.11 -7.68
CA TRP A 534 8.92 -24.80 -8.78
C TRP A 534 7.85 -25.78 -8.27
N ILE A 535 8.16 -26.62 -7.27
CA ILE A 535 7.15 -27.50 -6.65
C ILE A 535 5.99 -26.67 -6.07
N ARG A 536 6.29 -25.57 -5.35
CA ARG A 536 5.28 -24.69 -4.73
C ARG A 536 4.37 -23.94 -5.72
N HIS A 537 4.70 -23.89 -7.01
CA HIS A 537 3.92 -23.20 -8.02
C HIS A 537 3.20 -24.15 -9.00
N ASN A 538 3.64 -25.40 -9.10
CA ASN A 538 3.10 -26.38 -10.07
C ASN A 538 2.40 -27.58 -9.40
N VAL A 539 2.45 -27.73 -8.07
CA VAL A 539 2.02 -28.94 -7.33
C VAL A 539 1.21 -28.64 -6.06
N ILE A 540 1.18 -27.38 -5.60
CA ILE A 540 0.48 -26.90 -4.39
C ILE A 540 -0.41 -25.73 -4.80
#